data_AF-A0A521RV20-F1
#
_entry.id   AF-A0A521RV20-F1
#
_cell.length_a   1.000
_cell.length_b   1.000
_cell.length_c   1.000
_cell.angle_alpha   90.00
_cell.angle_beta   90.00
_cell.angle_gamma   90.00
#
_symmetry.space_group_name_H-M   'P 1'
#
loop_
_entity.id
_entity.type
_entity.pdbx_description
1 polymer ?
#
loop_
_entity_poly.entity_id
_entity_poly.type
_entity_poly.pdbx_seq_one_letter_code
_entity_poly.pdbx_strand_id
1 'polypeptide(L)'
;MKKLWLELDISGTLGDDAWIDMEQPKGFIEGGVVNDPKSANNHPVDQPHPEGAWREVWVQIEDLHVEDAIRFYKEQERVLSVEEDG
;
A
#
# COMPACT_ATOMS: atom_id res chain seq x y z
N MET A 1 -14.89 -11.69 2.13
CA MET A 1 -13.71 -10.90 1.72
C MET A 1 -13.23 -10.18 2.97
N LYS A 2 -11.92 -10.02 3.10
CA LYS A 2 -11.29 -9.33 4.22
C LYS A 2 -10.53 -8.12 3.71
N LYS A 3 -10.53 -7.06 4.49
CA LYS A 3 -9.81 -5.84 4.20
C LYS A 3 -8.50 -5.86 4.97
N LEU A 4 -7.41 -5.56 4.28
CA LEU A 4 -6.10 -5.32 4.89
C LEU A 4 -5.73 -3.85 4.72
N TRP A 5 -4.99 -3.34 5.68
CA TRP A 5 -4.38 -2.02 5.68
C TRP A 5 -2.86 -2.19 5.63
N LEU A 6 -2.21 -1.48 4.73
CA LEU A 6 -0.78 -1.53 4.48
C LEU A 6 -0.19 -0.15 4.72
N GLU A 7 0.91 -0.08 5.44
CA GLU A 7 1.79 1.09 5.40
C GLU A 7 2.83 0.85 4.30
N LEU A 8 2.79 1.68 3.26
CA LEU A 8 3.62 1.57 2.07
C LEU A 8 4.69 2.67 2.06
N ASP A 9 5.96 2.30 1.97
CA ASP A 9 7.07 3.22 1.71
C ASP A 9 7.02 3.73 0.26
N ILE A 10 6.77 5.03 0.14
CA ILE A 10 6.69 5.77 -1.12
C ILE A 10 7.96 6.58 -1.38
N SER A 11 8.97 6.51 -0.49
CA SER A 11 10.22 7.25 -0.61
C SER A 11 10.88 7.04 -1.97
N GLY A 12 11.28 8.14 -2.60
CA GLY A 12 11.96 8.12 -3.90
C GLY A 12 11.05 7.83 -5.10
N THR A 13 9.73 7.64 -4.90
CA THR A 13 8.77 7.42 -6.00
C THR A 13 8.02 8.70 -6.37
N LEU A 14 7.40 8.75 -7.55
CA LEU A 14 6.55 9.85 -7.99
C LEU A 14 5.08 9.47 -7.75
N GLY A 15 4.26 10.41 -7.27
CA GLY A 15 2.83 10.18 -7.13
C GLY A 15 2.48 8.93 -6.33
N ASP A 16 1.82 7.96 -6.97
CA ASP A 16 1.42 6.67 -6.38
C ASP A 16 2.17 5.48 -7.01
N ASP A 17 3.32 5.72 -7.67
CA ASP A 17 4.08 4.69 -8.39
C ASP A 17 4.43 3.49 -7.51
N ALA A 18 4.78 3.72 -6.24
CA ALA A 18 5.04 2.63 -5.28
C ALA A 18 3.87 1.64 -5.14
N TRP A 19 2.63 2.11 -5.29
CA TRP A 19 1.43 1.28 -5.26
C TRP A 19 1.11 0.69 -6.64
N ILE A 20 1.24 1.49 -7.70
CA ILE A 20 0.95 1.06 -9.07
C ILE A 20 1.89 -0.07 -9.51
N ASP A 21 3.16 0.00 -9.13
CA ASP A 21 4.19 -0.99 -9.47
C ASP A 21 4.17 -2.21 -8.55
N MET A 22 3.37 -2.20 -7.48
CA MET A 22 3.29 -3.31 -6.54
C MET A 22 2.51 -4.48 -7.14
N GLU A 23 3.16 -5.64 -7.20
CA GLU A 23 2.48 -6.89 -7.53
C GLU A 23 1.43 -7.23 -6.46
N GLN A 24 0.29 -7.76 -6.89
CA GLN A 24 -0.82 -8.09 -6.00
C GLN A 24 -0.86 -9.61 -5.75
N PRO A 25 -1.17 -10.05 -4.51
CA PRO A 25 -1.23 -11.46 -4.17
C PRO A 25 -2.42 -12.16 -4.83
N LYS A 26 -2.38 -13.49 -4.80
CA LYS A 26 -3.54 -14.30 -5.16
C LYS A 26 -4.75 -13.93 -4.29
N GLY A 27 -5.92 -13.84 -4.92
CA GLY A 27 -7.17 -13.48 -4.25
C GLY A 27 -7.33 -11.98 -4.00
N PHE A 28 -6.46 -11.13 -4.57
CA PHE A 28 -6.70 -9.69 -4.63
C PHE A 28 -7.96 -9.38 -5.45
N ILE A 29 -8.84 -8.58 -4.88
CA ILE A 29 -10.09 -8.13 -5.50
C ILE A 29 -9.91 -6.69 -5.99
N GLU A 30 -9.59 -5.79 -5.07
CA GLU A 30 -9.38 -4.36 -5.32
C GLU A 30 -8.59 -3.72 -4.19
N GLY A 31 -8.07 -2.52 -4.42
CA GLY A 31 -7.31 -1.76 -3.43
C GLY A 31 -7.04 -0.34 -3.89
N GLY A 32 -6.55 0.49 -2.98
CA GLY A 32 -6.25 1.88 -3.29
C GLY A 32 -5.55 2.61 -2.17
N VAL A 33 -4.92 3.72 -2.54
CA VAL A 33 -4.24 4.62 -1.62
C VAL A 33 -5.27 5.45 -0.86
N VAL A 34 -5.07 5.63 0.44
CA VAL A 34 -5.90 6.51 1.26
C VAL A 34 -5.53 7.96 0.95
N ASN A 35 -6.46 8.69 0.35
CA ASN A 35 -6.35 10.13 0.17
C ASN A 35 -6.60 10.82 1.50
N ASP A 36 -5.57 10.92 2.35
CA ASP A 36 -5.66 11.78 3.53
C ASP A 36 -5.38 13.24 3.11
N PRO A 37 -6.29 14.19 3.36
CA PRO A 37 -6.09 15.59 3.00
C PRO A 37 -4.92 16.26 3.75
N LYS A 38 -4.37 15.64 4.81
CA LYS A 38 -3.14 16.06 5.50
C LYS A 38 -1.89 15.38 4.95
N SER A 39 -2.00 14.24 4.27
CA SER A 39 -0.93 13.65 3.45
C SER A 39 -0.96 14.14 2.01
N ALA A 40 -1.75 15.20 1.74
CA ALA A 40 -1.66 15.99 0.53
C ALA A 40 -0.18 16.28 0.25
N ASN A 41 0.33 15.61 -0.78
CA ASN A 41 1.67 15.78 -1.30
C ASN A 41 1.87 17.28 -1.56
N ASN A 42 2.44 17.97 -0.57
CA ASN A 42 2.66 19.40 -0.66
C ASN A 42 3.94 19.70 -1.47
N HIS A 43 4.35 18.73 -2.29
CA HIS A 43 5.47 18.78 -3.20
C HIS A 43 4.96 18.56 -4.63
N PRO A 44 5.65 19.10 -5.64
CA PRO A 44 5.25 18.98 -7.04
C PRO A 44 5.12 17.52 -7.49
N VAL A 45 4.16 17.23 -8.35
CA VAL A 45 3.88 15.87 -8.87
C VAL A 45 5.07 15.26 -9.63
N ASP A 46 5.95 16.11 -10.14
CA ASP A 46 7.19 15.78 -10.85
C ASP A 46 8.41 15.62 -9.93
N GLN A 47 8.22 15.76 -8.60
CA GLN A 47 9.29 15.55 -7.63
C GLN A 47 9.06 14.25 -6.85
N PRO A 48 10.14 13.47 -6.61
CA PRO A 48 10.03 12.26 -5.82
C PRO A 48 9.70 12.59 -4.36
N HIS A 49 8.98 11.67 -3.73
CA HIS A 49 8.70 11.76 -2.30
C HIS A 49 10.00 11.78 -1.48
N PRO A 50 10.05 12.58 -0.39
CA PRO A 50 11.22 12.65 0.47
C PRO A 50 11.49 11.31 1.18
N GLU A 51 12.72 11.14 1.67
CA GLU A 51 13.11 9.96 2.44
C GLU A 51 12.24 9.83 3.71
N GLY A 52 11.75 8.61 3.98
CA GLY A 52 10.87 8.30 5.10
C GLY A 52 9.39 8.60 4.84
N ALA A 53 9.02 8.98 3.62
CA ALA A 53 7.63 9.16 3.24
C ALA A 53 6.93 7.80 3.10
N TRP A 54 5.76 7.69 3.72
CA TRP A 54 4.91 6.51 3.62
C TRP A 54 3.45 6.91 3.40
N ARG A 55 2.65 5.97 2.90
CA ARG A 55 1.19 6.13 2.78
C ARG A 55 0.45 4.89 3.22
N GLU A 56 -0.76 5.11 3.73
CA GLU A 56 -1.70 4.05 4.01
C GLU A 56 -2.40 3.62 2.71
N VAL A 57 -2.47 2.31 2.50
CA VAL A 57 -3.15 1.67 1.38
C VAL A 57 -4.09 0.62 1.94
N TRP A 58 -5.27 0.50 1.34
CA TRP A 58 -6.19 -0.58 1.67
C TRP A 58 -6.29 -1.56 0.51
N VAL A 59 -6.48 -2.83 0.85
CA VAL A 59 -6.70 -3.91 -0.12
C VAL A 59 -7.82 -4.82 0.36
N GLN A 60 -8.59 -5.38 -0.58
CA GLN A 60 -9.61 -6.38 -0.35
C GLN A 60 -9.16 -7.71 -0.91
N ILE A 61 -9.15 -8.73 -0.06
CA ILE A 61 -8.69 -10.08 -0.38
C ILE A 61 -9.84 -11.07 -0.17
N GLU A 62 -9.93 -12.09 -1.01
CA GLU A 62 -10.81 -13.24 -0.81
C GLU A 62 -10.48 -13.96 0.52
N ASP A 63 -11.48 -14.38 1.31
CA ASP A 63 -11.25 -14.92 2.67
C ASP A 63 -10.29 -16.12 2.70
N LEU A 64 -10.32 -16.94 1.64
CA LEU A 64 -9.48 -18.13 1.51
C LEU A 64 -8.00 -17.82 1.28
N HIS A 65 -7.67 -16.57 0.95
CA HIS A 65 -6.31 -16.13 0.58
C HIS A 65 -5.71 -15.09 1.53
N VAL A 66 -6.40 -14.76 2.62
CA VAL A 66 -5.99 -13.69 3.55
C VAL A 66 -4.62 -13.97 4.18
N GLU A 67 -4.41 -15.16 4.73
CA GLU A 67 -3.14 -15.51 5.37
C GLU A 67 -1.97 -15.50 4.39
N ASP A 68 -2.19 -15.98 3.16
CA ASP A 68 -1.18 -15.97 2.09
C ASP A 68 -0.89 -14.54 1.62
N ALA A 69 -1.91 -13.69 1.49
CA ALA A 69 -1.77 -12.28 1.13
C ALA A 69 -0.99 -11.50 2.20
N ILE A 70 -1.25 -11.73 3.48
CA ILE A 70 -0.50 -11.09 4.58
C ILE A 70 0.98 -11.47 4.53
N ARG A 71 1.29 -12.75 4.26
CA ARG A 71 2.69 -13.20 4.10
C ARG A 71 3.34 -12.54 2.90
N PHE A 72 2.67 -12.57 1.75
CA PHE A 72 3.13 -11.93 0.52
C PHE A 72 3.48 -10.46 0.72
N TYR A 73 2.58 -9.67 1.32
CA TYR A 73 2.84 -8.25 1.56
C TYR A 73 3.98 -8.02 2.54
N LYS A 74 4.12 -8.83 3.59
CA LYS A 74 5.24 -8.72 4.54
C LYS A 74 6.60 -9.03 3.92
N GLU A 75 6.64 -9.72 2.79
CA GLU A 75 7.87 -10.00 2.04
C GLU A 75 8.22 -8.89 1.04
N GLN A 76 7.32 -7.94 0.78
CA GLN A 76 7.57 -6.80 -0.10
C GLN A 76 8.45 -5.77 0.60
N GLU A 77 9.55 -5.38 -0.05
CA GLU A 77 10.53 -4.43 0.50
C GLU A 77 9.89 -3.08 0.93
N ARG A 78 8.89 -2.63 0.18
CA ARG A 78 8.22 -1.34 0.43
C ARG A 78 7.09 -1.42 1.45
N VAL A 79 6.66 -2.60 1.88
CA VAL A 79 5.59 -2.72 2.87
C VAL A 79 6.20 -2.67 4.26
N LEU A 80 5.87 -1.61 4.99
CA LEU A 80 6.36 -1.36 6.35
C LEU A 80 5.53 -2.14 7.38
N SER A 81 4.22 -2.25 7.17
CA SER A 81 3.33 -3.00 8.05
C SER A 81 2.07 -3.49 7.32
N VAL A 82 1.42 -4.49 7.90
CA VAL A 82 0.17 -5.10 7.40
C VAL A 82 -0.75 -5.36 8.58
N GLU A 83 -1.95 -4.79 8.55
CA GLU A 83 -3.00 -4.94 9.55
C GLU A 83 -4.28 -5.49 8.93
N GLU A 84 -4.96 -6.40 9.63
CA GLU A 84 -6.29 -6.87 9.25
C GLU A 84 -7.37 -5.97 9.84
N ASP A 85 -8.41 -5.67 9.05
CA ASP A 85 -9.63 -5.03 9.54
C ASP A 85 -10.41 -6.06 10.41
N GLY A 86 -10.50 -5.75 11.71
CA GLY A 86 -11.08 -6.60 12.76
C GLY A 86 -12.55 -6.93 12.57
#